data_AF-A0A9C7EIB0-F1
#
_entry.id   AF-A0A9C7EIB0-F1
#
_cell.length_a   1.000
_cell.length_b   1.000
_cell.length_c   1.000
_cell.angle_alpha   90.00
_cell.angle_beta   90.00
_cell.angle_gamma   90.00
#
_symmetry.space_group_name_H-M   'P 1'
#
loop_
_entity.id
_entity.type
_entity.pdbx_description
1 polymer ?
#
loop_
_entity_poly.entity_id
_entity_poly.type
_entity_poly.pdbx_seq_one_letter_code
_entity_poly.pdbx_strand_id
1 'polypeptide(L)'
;METIAGPADTAAQAEELLFLAELLSLLTAEQQKIIKATILQAATETEVARRMGLSQPAVHRLKKRGLKRLRQYLLRNNPTPGRGCR
;
A
#
# COMPACT_ATOMS: atom_id res chain seq x y z
N MET A 1 25.81 20.03 -6.18
CA MET A 1 26.02 18.76 -6.93
C MET A 1 24.65 18.23 -7.26
N GLU A 2 24.28 18.27 -8.53
CA GLU A 2 23.01 17.75 -9.04
C GLU A 2 23.26 16.30 -9.44
N THR A 3 22.78 15.34 -8.65
CA THR A 3 22.84 13.92 -9.00
C THR A 3 21.81 13.68 -10.08
N ILE A 4 22.24 13.61 -11.34
CA ILE A 4 21.40 13.15 -12.44
C ILE A 4 21.26 11.64 -12.27
N ALA A 5 20.08 11.19 -11.83
CA ALA A 5 19.75 9.77 -11.72
C ALA A 5 19.97 9.08 -13.07
N GLY A 6 20.67 7.95 -13.06
CA GLY A 6 21.02 7.23 -14.28
C GLY A 6 19.81 6.53 -14.91
N PRO A 7 19.89 6.11 -16.18
CA PRO A 7 18.81 5.34 -16.83
C PRO A 7 18.48 4.03 -16.09
N ALA A 8 19.46 3.43 -15.40
CA ALA A 8 19.25 2.28 -14.52
C ALA A 8 18.37 2.63 -13.30
N ASP A 9 18.52 3.82 -12.73
CA ASP A 9 17.66 4.30 -11.64
C ASP A 9 16.22 4.49 -12.13
N THR A 10 16.04 4.89 -13.39
CA THR A 10 14.72 5.12 -13.99
C THR A 10 13.99 3.81 -14.26
N ALA A 11 14.67 2.78 -14.75
CA ALA A 11 14.09 1.46 -14.99
C ALA A 11 13.66 0.77 -13.69
N ALA A 12 14.52 0.76 -12.66
CA ALA A 12 14.20 0.19 -11.36
C ALA A 12 13.01 0.90 -10.68
N GLN A 13 12.94 2.23 -10.78
CA GLN A 13 11.78 3.00 -10.31
C GLN A 13 10.49 2.64 -11.04
N ALA A 14 10.56 2.44 -12.37
CA ALA A 14 9.41 2.03 -13.15
C ALA A 14 8.90 0.64 -12.74
N GLU A 15 9.80 -0.30 -12.48
CA GLU A 15 9.48 -1.64 -11.98
C GLU A 15 8.82 -1.60 -10.60
N GLU A 16 9.33 -0.79 -9.67
CA GLU A 16 8.74 -0.63 -8.34
C GLU A 16 7.34 -0.01 -8.40
N LEU A 17 7.14 1.01 -9.25
CA LEU A 17 5.83 1.62 -9.46
C LEU A 17 4.83 0.65 -10.09
N LEU A 18 5.27 -0.17 -11.05
CA LEU A 18 4.44 -1.20 -11.67
C LEU A 18 4.04 -2.26 -10.63
N PHE A 19 4.99 -2.74 -9.83
CA PHE A 19 4.72 -3.69 -8.75
C PHE A 19 3.74 -3.12 -7.71
N LEU A 20 3.89 -1.86 -7.32
CA LEU A 20 2.97 -1.20 -6.40
C LEU A 20 1.56 -1.06 -7.02
N ALA A 21 1.47 -0.72 -8.31
CA ALA A 21 0.20 -0.65 -9.03
C ALA A 21 -0.51 -2.01 -9.07
N GLU A 22 0.23 -3.08 -9.36
CA GLU A 22 -0.28 -4.46 -9.33
C GLU A 22 -0.79 -4.85 -7.95
N LEU A 23 -0.01 -4.60 -6.89
CA LEU A 23 -0.43 -4.87 -5.51
C LEU A 23 -1.72 -4.14 -5.16
N LEU A 24 -1.81 -2.86 -5.50
CA LEU A 24 -3.00 -2.06 -5.21
C LEU A 24 -4.22 -2.50 -6.03
N SER A 25 -4.03 -3.15 -7.19
CA SER A 25 -5.12 -3.68 -8.02
C SER A 25 -5.82 -4.92 -7.41
N LEU A 26 -5.17 -5.60 -6.46
CA LEU A 26 -5.74 -6.76 -5.73
C LEU A 26 -6.81 -6.37 -4.70
N LEU A 27 -6.91 -5.08 -4.40
CA LEU A 27 -7.81 -4.52 -3.41
C LEU A 27 -9.14 -4.12 -4.05
N THR A 28 -10.19 -4.07 -3.24
CA THR A 28 -11.42 -3.39 -3.67
C THR A 28 -11.16 -1.88 -3.80
N ALA A 29 -11.94 -1.16 -4.60
CA ALA A 29 -11.79 0.28 -4.78
C ALA A 29 -11.81 1.05 -3.44
N GLU A 30 -12.67 0.65 -2.50
CA GLU A 30 -12.72 1.24 -1.15
C GLU A 30 -11.45 0.96 -0.35
N GLN A 31 -10.94 -0.28 -0.37
CA GLN A 31 -9.71 -0.64 0.32
C GLN A 31 -8.50 0.11 -0.25
N GLN A 32 -8.44 0.23 -1.58
CA GLN A 32 -7.38 0.96 -2.27
C GLN A 32 -7.40 2.44 -1.86
N LYS A 33 -8.58 3.09 -1.85
CA LYS A 33 -8.73 4.49 -1.40
C LYS A 33 -8.26 4.67 0.04
N ILE A 34 -8.70 3.80 0.95
CA ILE A 34 -8.33 3.88 2.38
C ILE A 34 -6.82 3.64 2.58
N ILE A 35 -6.22 2.66 1.89
CA ILE A 35 -4.78 2.38 2.01
C ILE A 35 -3.95 3.53 1.44
N LYS A 36 -4.30 4.06 0.25
CA LYS A 36 -3.62 5.23 -0.31
C LYS A 36 -3.68 6.43 0.64
N ALA A 37 -4.86 6.73 1.18
CA ALA A 37 -5.03 7.87 2.09
C ALA A 37 -4.27 7.69 3.41
N THR A 38 -4.35 6.51 4.04
CA THR A 38 -3.77 6.29 5.37
C THR A 38 -2.27 6.00 5.36
N ILE A 39 -1.75 5.37 4.30
CA ILE A 39 -0.34 4.94 4.22
C ILE A 39 0.49 5.90 3.38
N LEU A 40 0.02 6.28 2.18
CA LEU A 40 0.80 7.13 1.28
C LEU A 40 0.62 8.62 1.58
N GLN A 41 -0.56 9.02 2.04
CA GLN A 41 -0.90 10.42 2.34
C GLN A 41 -0.91 10.73 3.84
N ALA A 42 -0.57 9.74 4.69
CA ALA A 42 -0.54 9.86 6.16
C ALA A 42 -1.83 10.42 6.80
N ALA A 43 -2.99 10.25 6.16
CA ALA A 43 -4.28 10.69 6.72
C ALA A 43 -4.72 9.77 7.87
N THR A 44 -5.35 10.35 8.90
CA THR A 44 -5.92 9.56 10.01
C THR A 44 -7.17 8.81 9.56
N GLU A 45 -7.49 7.70 10.23
CA GLU A 45 -8.71 6.92 9.91
C GLU A 45 -9.99 7.75 10.12
N THR A 46 -9.99 8.66 11.09
CA THR A 46 -11.10 9.59 11.34
C THR A 46 -11.30 10.57 10.19
N GLU A 47 -10.22 11.14 9.66
CA GLU A 47 -10.32 12.07 8.52
C GLU A 47 -10.75 11.33 7.24
N VAL A 48 -10.25 10.11 7.02
CA VAL A 48 -10.70 9.26 5.91
C VAL A 48 -12.18 8.88 6.06
N ALA A 49 -12.63 8.57 7.27
CA ALA A 49 -14.03 8.27 7.57
C ALA A 49 -14.94 9.44 7.20
N ARG A 50 -14.56 10.67 7.61
CA ARG A 50 -15.26 11.90 7.26
C ARG A 50 -15.33 12.12 5.74
N ARG A 51 -14.21 11.97 5.03
CA ARG A 51 -14.13 12.14 3.56
C ARG A 51 -14.96 11.12 2.79
N MET A 52 -15.10 9.91 3.32
CA MET A 52 -15.80 8.80 2.65
C MET A 52 -17.25 8.62 3.10
N GLY A 53 -17.75 9.40 4.06
CA GLY A 53 -19.09 9.20 4.63
C GLY A 53 -19.23 7.87 5.39
N LEU A 54 -18.14 7.37 5.98
CA LEU A 54 -18.09 6.10 6.72
C LEU A 54 -17.89 6.35 8.21
N SER A 55 -18.14 5.34 9.03
CA SER A 55 -17.70 5.35 10.43
C SER A 55 -16.22 4.98 10.55
N GLN A 56 -15.52 5.52 11.56
CA GLN A 56 -14.12 5.18 11.82
C GLN A 56 -13.91 3.65 12.00
N PRO A 57 -14.77 2.89 12.69
CA PRO A 57 -14.66 1.44 12.75
C PRO A 57 -14.83 0.75 11.39
N ALA A 58 -15.64 1.29 10.49
CA ALA A 58 -15.77 0.75 9.13
C ALA A 58 -14.47 0.95 8.33
N VAL A 59 -13.86 2.14 8.41
CA VAL A 59 -12.54 2.43 7.82
C VAL A 59 -11.48 1.49 8.37
N HIS A 60 -11.43 1.32 9.70
CA HIS A 60 -10.50 0.41 10.35
C HIS A 60 -10.64 -1.04 9.82
N ARG A 61 -11.86 -1.56 9.73
CA ARG A 61 -12.12 -2.91 9.20
C ARG A 61 -11.72 -3.04 7.73
N LEU A 62 -12.01 -2.04 6.90
CA LEU A 62 -11.63 -2.03 5.48
C LEU A 62 -10.10 -2.00 5.32
N LYS A 63 -9.40 -1.13 6.07
CA LYS A 63 -7.95 -1.06 6.09
C LYS A 63 -7.32 -2.40 6.50
N LYS A 64 -7.78 -2.98 7.62
CA LYS A 64 -7.29 -4.27 8.12
C LYS A 64 -7.48 -5.39 7.09
N ARG A 65 -8.63 -5.44 6.41
CA ARG A 65 -8.89 -6.40 5.34
C ARG A 65 -7.99 -6.18 4.12
N GLY A 66 -7.80 -4.94 3.70
CA GLY A 66 -6.90 -4.60 2.60
C GLY A 66 -5.46 -5.03 2.89
N LEU A 67 -4.92 -4.65 4.04
CA LEU A 67 -3.57 -5.04 4.46
C LEU A 67 -3.40 -6.56 4.58
N LYS A 68 -4.42 -7.28 5.07
CA LYS A 68 -4.40 -8.75 5.11
C LYS A 68 -4.31 -9.36 3.70
N ARG A 69 -5.04 -8.82 2.72
CA ARG A 69 -4.99 -9.29 1.32
C ARG A 69 -3.60 -9.06 0.72
N LEU A 70 -3.03 -7.87 0.88
CA LEU A 70 -1.67 -7.57 0.41
C LEU A 70 -0.65 -8.51 1.04
N ARG A 71 -0.72 -8.71 2.37
CA ARG A 71 0.17 -9.64 3.09
C ARG A 71 0.06 -11.06 2.55
N GLN A 72 -1.15 -11.56 2.29
CA GLN A 72 -1.34 -12.91 1.75
C GLN A 72 -0.75 -13.06 0.35
N TYR A 73 -0.92 -12.06 -0.51
CA TYR A 73 -0.34 -12.07 -1.84
C TYR A 73 1.20 -12.07 -1.78
N LEU A 74 1.78 -11.18 -0.98
CA LEU A 74 3.23 -11.08 -0.82
C LEU A 74 3.84 -12.37 -0.27
N LEU A 75 3.21 -12.99 0.73
CA LEU A 75 3.66 -14.27 1.29
C LEU A 75 3.55 -15.44 0.30
N ARG A 76 2.63 -15.37 -0.67
CA ARG A 76 2.42 -16.43 -1.65
C ARG A 76 3.34 -16.30 -2.87
N ASN A 77 3.66 -15.08 -3.27
CA ASN A 77 4.41 -14.79 -4.51
C ASN A 77 5.88 -14.41 -4.28
N ASN A 78 6.35 -14.34 -3.03
CA ASN A 78 7.78 -14.24 -2.72
C ASN A 78 8.10 -14.86 -1.35
N PRO A 79 9.17 -15.65 -1.19
CA PRO A 79 9.64 -16.09 0.11
C PRO A 79 10.22 -14.87 0.84
N THR A 80 9.68 -14.54 2.01
CA THR A 80 10.27 -13.51 2.87
C THR A 80 11.76 -13.78 3.10
N PRO A 81 12.69 -12.83 2.84
CA PRO A 81 13.97 -12.86 3.53
C PRO A 81 13.66 -12.62 5.01
N GLY A 82 13.99 -13.63 5.81
CA GLY A 82 14.05 -13.67 7.28
C GLY A 82 13.31 -12.58 8.07
N ARG A 83 12.24 -12.98 8.76
CA ARG A 83 11.95 -12.32 10.04
C ARG A 83 13.09 -12.64 10.99
N GLY A 84 13.92 -11.65 11.30
CA GLY A 84 14.78 -11.70 12.46
C GLY A 84 13.90 -11.88 13.71
N CYS A 85 14.02 -13.03 14.35
CA CYS A 85 13.63 -13.21 15.73
C CYS A 85 14.42 -12.22 16.59
N ARG A 86 13.72 -11.37 17.33
CA ARG A 86 14.15 -10.87 18.64
C ARG A 86 12.93 -10.79 19.53
#